data_AF-A0A9W7ZNZ5-F1
#
_entry.id   AF-A0A9W7ZNZ5-F1
#
_cell.length_a   1.000
_cell.length_b   1.000
_cell.length_c   1.000
_cell.angle_alpha   90.00
_cell.angle_beta   90.00
_cell.angle_gamma   90.00
#
_symmetry.space_group_name_H-M   'P 1'
#
loop_
_entity.id
_entity.type
_entity.pdbx_description
1 polymer ?
#
loop_
_entity_poly.entity_id
_entity_poly.type
_entity_poly.pdbx_seq_one_letter_code
_entity_poly.pdbx_strand_id
1 'polypeptide(L)' 'MSFQIFWDRLDSGVARTIQERLNARLATLPKPDMIGDLSITDLDLGSVAPHVEILDITDPYPEFYLPETPQAG' A
#
# COMPACT_ATOMS: atom_id res chain seq x y z
N MET A 1 14.09 -19.10 4.60
CA MET A 1 15.27 -18.29 5.01
C MET A 1 14.74 -16.98 5.58
N SER A 2 15.12 -16.58 6.80
CA SER A 2 14.66 -15.32 7.38
C SER A 2 15.41 -14.13 6.76
N PHE A 3 14.66 -13.17 6.23
CA PHE A 3 15.20 -11.98 5.55
C PHE A 3 15.10 -10.77 6.47
N GLN A 4 16.18 -10.00 6.61
CA GLN A 4 16.14 -8.75 7.38
C GLN A 4 15.74 -7.58 6.48
N ILE A 5 14.64 -6.93 6.84
CA ILE A 5 14.17 -5.70 6.20
C ILE A 5 14.57 -4.49 7.05
N PHE A 6 14.97 -3.40 6.39
CA PHE A 6 15.22 -2.11 7.04
C PHE A 6 13.89 -1.40 7.34
N TRP A 7 13.19 -1.88 8.37
CA TRP A 7 11.86 -1.38 8.75
C TRP A 7 11.89 0.10 9.17
N ASP A 8 13.01 0.53 9.75
CA ASP A 8 13.30 1.92 10.12
C ASP A 8 13.32 2.89 8.92
N ARG A 9 13.47 2.38 7.69
CA ARG A 9 13.45 3.19 6.47
C ARG A 9 12.07 3.40 5.88
N LEU A 10 11.04 2.76 6.41
CA LEU A 10 9.65 3.05 6.08
C LEU A 10 9.26 4.36 6.76
N ASP A 11 9.67 5.46 6.15
CA ASP A 11 9.52 6.80 6.71
C ASP A 11 8.08 7.33 6.63
N SER A 12 7.89 8.53 7.16
CA SER A 12 6.60 9.24 7.15
C SER A 12 6.02 9.45 5.75
N GLY A 13 6.86 9.46 4.71
CA GLY A 13 6.40 9.58 3.32
C GLY A 13 5.67 8.33 2.84
N VAL A 14 6.17 7.14 3.20
CA VAL A 14 5.48 5.87 2.92
C VAL A 14 4.18 5.79 3.71
N ALA A 15 4.21 6.11 5.00
CA ALA A 15 3.01 6.14 5.85
C ALA A 15 1.94 7.08 5.29
N ARG A 16 2.32 8.29 4.86
CA ARG A 16 1.41 9.24 4.22
C ARG A 16 0.82 8.70 2.92
N THR A 17 1.63 8.05 2.08
CA THR A 17 1.14 7.45 0.82
C THR A 17 0.10 6.37 1.09
N ILE A 18 0.30 5.55 2.12
CA ILE A 18 -0.66 4.52 2.54
C ILE A 18 -1.93 5.19 3.09
N GLN A 19 -1.79 6.21 3.95
CA GLN A 19 -2.90 6.98 4.50
C GLN A 19 -3.77 7.60 3.39
N GLU A 20 -3.17 8.22 2.38
CA GLU A 20 -3.87 8.79 1.23
C GLU A 20 -4.65 7.72 0.46
N ARG A 21 -4.03 6.57 0.19
CA ARG A 21 -4.70 5.45 -0.51
C ARG A 21 -5.86 4.86 0.30
N LEU A 22 -5.68 4.71 1.61
CA LEU A 22 -6.74 4.22 2.50
C LEU A 22 -7.90 5.21 2.56
N ASN A 23 -7.63 6.51 2.70
CA ASN A 23 -8.66 7.55 2.68
C ASN A 23 -9.42 7.59 1.35
N ALA A 24 -8.72 7.47 0.21
CA ALA A 24 -9.35 7.37 -1.10
C ALA A 24 -10.29 6.16 -1.19
N ARG A 25 -9.88 5.01 -0.61
CA ARG A 25 -10.73 3.83 -0.55
C ARG A 25 -11.95 4.04 0.36
N LEU A 26 -11.75 4.55 1.58
CA LEU A 26 -12.82 4.79 2.55
C LEU A 26 -13.90 5.74 1.99
N ALA A 27 -13.51 6.77 1.24
CA ALA A 27 -14.42 7.70 0.60
C ALA A 27 -15.39 7.04 -0.41
N THR A 28 -15.03 5.87 -0.96
CA THR A 28 -15.86 5.14 -1.94
C THR A 28 -16.70 4.03 -1.33
N LEU A 29 -16.49 3.70 -0.04
CA LEU A 29 -17.23 2.64 0.61
C LEU A 29 -18.62 3.13 1.05
N PRO A 30 -19.65 2.26 0.98
CA PRO A 30 -20.95 2.60 1.53
C PRO A 30 -20.83 2.80 3.04
N LYS A 31 -21.40 3.90 3.55
CA LYS A 31 -21.41 4.23 4.97
C LYS A 31 -22.86 4.38 5.48
N PRO A 32 -23.16 4.02 6.74
CA PRO A 32 -24.46 4.28 7.34
C PRO A 32 -24.75 5.78 7.44
N ASP A 33 -26.01 6.19 7.35
CA ASP A 33 -26.42 7.61 7.39
C ASP A 33 -26.06 8.33 8.71
N MET A 34 -25.84 7.58 9.79
CA MET A 34 -25.36 8.12 11.07
C MET A 34 -23.87 8.51 11.06
N ILE A 35 -23.09 8.02 10.11
CA ILE A 35 -21.64 8.28 10.03
C ILE A 35 -21.39 9.34 8.95
N GLY A 36 -20.86 10.48 9.39
CA GLY A 36 -20.39 11.56 8.53
C GLY A 36 -19.16 11.19 7.72
N ASP A 37 -18.37 12.16 7.29
CA ASP A 37 -17.15 11.88 6.53
C ASP A 37 -16.11 11.20 7.42
N LEU A 38 -15.58 10.08 6.93
CA LEU A 38 -14.59 9.27 7.63
C LEU A 38 -13.22 9.50 6.98
N SER A 39 -12.25 9.89 7.78
CA SER A 39 -10.86 10.01 7.36
C SER A 39 -9.89 9.52 8.44
N ILE A 40 -8.82 8.90 7.99
CA ILE A 40 -7.65 8.55 8.78
C ILE A 40 -6.82 9.83 8.93
N THR A 41 -6.65 10.28 10.16
CA THR A 41 -5.90 11.50 10.49
C THR A 41 -4.39 11.25 10.62
N ASP A 42 -4.01 10.06 11.05
CA ASP A 42 -2.62 9.67 11.25
C ASP A 42 -2.45 8.17 11.01
N LEU A 43 -1.27 7.77 10.54
CA LEU A 43 -0.92 6.37 10.30
C LEU A 43 0.52 6.12 10.73
N ASP A 44 0.70 5.21 11.68
CA ASP A 44 2.01 4.72 12.13
C ASP A 44 2.15 3.24 11.76
N LEU A 45 3.30 2.89 11.16
CA LEU A 45 3.65 1.51 10.81
C LEU A 45 4.22 0.75 12.01
N GLY A 46 4.50 1.44 13.11
CA GLY A 46 5.08 0.89 14.32
C GLY A 46 6.58 0.63 14.18
N SER A 47 7.20 0.27 15.30
CA SER A 47 8.67 0.06 15.40
C SER A 47 9.10 -1.40 15.23
N VAL A 48 8.16 -2.34 15.20
CA VAL A 48 8.45 -3.77 15.14
C VAL A 48 8.19 -4.30 13.74
N ALA A 49 9.25 -4.75 13.09
CA ALA A 49 9.17 -5.35 11.76
C ALA A 49 8.43 -6.70 11.80
N PRO A 50 7.64 -7.04 10.77
CA PRO A 50 7.10 -8.39 10.62
C PRO A 50 8.20 -9.41 10.32
N HIS A 51 7.92 -10.69 10.58
CA HIS A 51 8.76 -11.80 10.15
C HIS A 51 8.53 -12.08 8.66
N VAL A 52 9.60 -12.06 7.86
CA VAL A 52 9.55 -12.24 6.40
C VAL A 52 10.49 -13.36 5.97
N GLU A 53 9.99 -14.25 5.11
CA GLU A 53 10.77 -15.33 4.50
C GLU A 53 10.58 -15.36 2.99
N ILE A 54 11.67 -15.62 2.26
CA ILE A 54 11.61 -15.85 0.82
C ILE A 54 11.12 -17.27 0.58
N LEU A 55 9.96 -17.41 -0.07
CA LEU A 55 9.37 -18.68 -0.47
C LEU A 55 9.67 -19.02 -1.92
N ASP A 56 9.56 -18.04 -2.81
CA ASP A 56 9.79 -18.18 -4.24
C ASP A 56 10.19 -16.82 -4.85
N ILE A 57 10.89 -16.83 -5.99
CA ILE A 57 11.27 -15.63 -6.75
C ILE A 57 10.95 -15.90 -8.22
N THR A 58 9.97 -15.16 -8.75
CA THR A 58 9.47 -15.32 -10.12
C THR A 58 9.39 -13.98 -10.84
N ASP A 59 9.14 -14.01 -12.15
CA ASP A 59 8.75 -12.81 -12.89
C ASP A 59 7.44 -12.22 -12.32
N PRO A 60 7.25 -10.89 -12.41
CA PRO A 60 5.97 -10.26 -12.07
C PRO A 60 4.82 -10.86 -12.88
N TYR A 61 3.63 -10.95 -12.28
CA TYR A 61 2.46 -11.43 -13.01
C TYR A 61 2.08 -10.45 -14.15
N PRO A 62 1.56 -10.94 -15.29
CA PRO A 62 1.23 -10.13 -16.47
C PRO A 62 0.36 -8.89 -16.18
N GLU A 63 -0.54 -8.95 -15.20
CA GLU A 63 -1.42 -7.85 -14.80
C GLU A 63 -0.70 -6.68 -14.10
N PHE A 64 0.55 -6.84 -13.66
CA PHE A 64 1.35 -5.76 -13.09
C PHE A 64 2.07 -4.94 -14.16
N TYR A 65 2.13 -5.41 -15.41
CA TYR A 65 2.69 -4.63 -16.51
C TYR A 65 1.68 -3.58 -16.97
N LEU A 66 2.18 -2.37 -17.26
CA LEU A 66 1.36 -1.34 -17.87
C LEU A 66 0.96 -1.79 -19.29
N PRO A 67 -0.27 -1.49 -19.74
CA PRO A 67 -0.65 -1.77 -21.12
C PRO A 67 0.30 -1.04 -22.09
N GLU A 68 0.83 -1.78 -23.07
CA GLU A 68 1.64 -1.22 -24.15
C GLU A 68 0.85 -0.07 -24.80
N THR A 69 1.37 1.16 -24.69
CA THR A 69 0.77 2.31 -25.37
C THR A 69 0.94 2.08 -26.88
N PRO A 70 -0.13 2.06 -27.70
CA PRO A 70 0.02 1.85 -29.14
C PRO A 70 0.94 2.94 -29.70
N GLN A 71 2.08 2.55 -30.29
CA GLN A 71 2.91 3.47 -31.04
C GLN A 71 2.08 3.98 -32.24
N ALA A 72 1.75 5.26 -32.23
CA ALA A 72 1.19 5.92 -33.41
C ALA A 72 2.26 5.92 -34.51
N GLY A 73 2.03 5.12 -35.55
CA GLY A 73 2.81 5.11 -36.80
C GLY A 73 2.40 6.23 -37.75
#